data_AF-A0A1S8WZ13-F1
#
_entry.id   AF-A0A1S8WZ13-F1
#
_cell.length_a   1.000
_cell.length_b   1.000
_cell.length_c   1.000
_cell.angle_alpha   90.00
_cell.angle_beta   90.00
_cell.angle_gamma   90.00
#
_symmetry.space_group_name_H-M   'P 1'
#
loop_
_entity.id
_entity.type
_entity.pdbx_description
1 polymer ?
#
loop_
_entity_poly.entity_id
_entity_poly.type
_entity_poly.pdbx_seq_one_letter_code
_entity_poly.pdbx_strand_id
1 'polypeptide(L)'
;MELPEPSPNQAIFICTVAVKKPHRYRPGTVALREIRRYQKSTELLIRKLPFQRLVRDIAQEFKTDLRFQSSAVSALHVASEAY
;
A
#
# COMPACT_ATOMS: atom_id res chain seq x y z
N MET A 1 -47.55 26.76 -46.33
CA MET A 1 -46.62 25.93 -47.11
C MET A 1 -45.60 25.40 -46.09
N GLU A 2 -46.00 24.35 -45.37
CA GLU A 2 -45.25 23.83 -44.21
C GLU A 2 -44.08 22.97 -44.70
N LEU A 3 -42.90 23.18 -44.09
CA LEU A 3 -41.69 22.39 -44.32
C LEU A 3 -41.81 21.03 -43.60
N PRO A 4 -41.34 19.92 -44.18
CA PRO A 4 -41.48 18.60 -43.57
C PRO A 4 -40.52 18.40 -42.38
N GLU A 5 -41.07 17.92 -41.26
CA GLU A 5 -40.35 17.53 -40.03
C GLU A 5 -39.35 16.38 -40.28
N PRO A 6 -38.10 16.47 -39.81
CA PRO A 6 -37.12 15.39 -39.95
C PRO A 6 -37.44 14.21 -39.03
N SER A 7 -37.22 13.00 -39.56
CA SER A 7 -37.58 11.70 -38.98
C SER A 7 -36.85 11.35 -37.66
N PRO A 8 -37.45 10.52 -36.79
CA PRO A 8 -37.01 10.26 -35.41
C PRO A 8 -35.79 9.33 -35.29
N ASN A 9 -34.94 9.24 -36.32
CA ASN A 9 -33.81 8.31 -36.37
C ASN A 9 -32.46 9.02 -36.17
N GLN A 10 -32.41 10.03 -35.30
CA GLN A 10 -31.15 10.45 -34.70
C GLN A 10 -30.82 9.48 -33.56
N ALA A 11 -30.52 8.24 -33.97
CA ALA A 11 -29.91 7.25 -33.12
C ALA A 11 -28.61 7.86 -32.55
N ILE A 12 -28.73 8.30 -31.31
CA ILE A 12 -27.70 8.45 -30.29
C ILE A 12 -26.40 7.75 -30.73
N PHE A 13 -25.51 8.51 -31.38
CA PHE A 13 -24.14 8.09 -31.60
C PHE A 13 -23.40 8.33 -30.28
N ILE A 14 -23.63 7.44 -29.29
CA ILE A 14 -22.69 7.32 -28.17
C ILE A 14 -21.41 6.76 -28.79
N CYS A 15 -20.46 7.67 -29.01
CA CYS A 15 -19.09 7.30 -29.31
C CYS A 15 -18.51 6.66 -28.03
N THR A 16 -18.72 5.34 -27.87
CA THR A 16 -18.12 4.55 -26.80
C THR A 16 -16.61 4.50 -27.07
N VAL A 17 -15.88 5.52 -26.61
CA VAL A 17 -14.42 5.48 -26.58
C VAL A 17 -13.99 4.20 -25.87
N ALA A 18 -13.47 3.25 -26.65
CA ALA A 18 -13.07 1.94 -26.15
C ALA A 18 -12.00 2.12 -25.07
N VAL A 19 -12.37 1.91 -23.80
CA VAL A 19 -11.46 2.03 -22.66
C VAL A 19 -10.37 0.96 -22.84
N LYS A 20 -9.12 1.41 -22.99
CA LYS A 20 -7.96 0.50 -23.08
C LYS A 20 -7.97 -0.42 -21.86
N LYS A 21 -7.79 -1.72 -22.10
CA LYS A 21 -7.71 -2.73 -21.03
C LYS A 21 -6.68 -2.28 -19.99
N PRO A 22 -6.97 -2.43 -18.68
CA PRO A 22 -6.03 -2.05 -17.64
C PRO A 22 -4.73 -2.84 -17.81
N HIS A 23 -3.61 -2.12 -17.82
CA HIS A 23 -2.29 -2.73 -17.97
C HIS A 23 -1.97 -3.58 -16.73
N ARG A 24 -1.72 -4.88 -16.94
CA ARG A 24 -1.29 -5.82 -15.90
C ARG A 24 0.18 -6.19 -16.11
N TYR A 25 1.00 -5.96 -15.08
CA TYR A 25 2.39 -6.40 -15.08
C TYR A 25 2.49 -7.93 -15.07
N ARG A 26 3.55 -8.45 -15.72
CA ARG A 26 3.87 -9.88 -15.66
C ARG A 26 4.18 -10.29 -14.20
N PRO A 27 3.87 -11.54 -13.81
CA PRO A 27 4.28 -12.05 -12.50
C PRO A 27 5.79 -11.87 -12.31
N GLY A 28 6.20 -11.47 -11.11
CA GLY A 28 7.61 -11.18 -10.79
C GLY A 28 8.06 -9.75 -11.10
N THR A 29 7.44 -9.03 -12.05
CA THR A 29 7.85 -7.64 -12.38
C THR A 29 7.69 -6.69 -11.19
N VAL A 30 6.56 -6.79 -10.47
CA VAL A 30 6.30 -5.95 -9.30
C VAL A 30 7.19 -6.35 -8.12
N ALA A 31 7.37 -7.66 -7.90
CA ALA A 31 8.24 -8.17 -6.84
C ALA A 31 9.71 -7.72 -7.00
N LEU A 32 10.28 -7.83 -8.20
CA LEU A 32 11.66 -7.35 -8.45
C LEU A 32 11.80 -5.84 -8.24
N ARG A 33 10.76 -5.06 -8.57
CA ARG A 33 10.74 -3.63 -8.31
C ARG A 33 10.71 -3.31 -6.82
N GLU A 34 9.93 -4.06 -6.04
CA GLU A 34 9.87 -3.91 -4.58
C GLU A 34 11.18 -4.34 -3.91
N ILE A 35 11.78 -5.46 -4.32
CA ILE A 35 13.10 -5.90 -3.83
C ILE A 35 14.14 -4.81 -4.05
N ARG A 36 14.24 -4.27 -5.27
CA ARG A 36 15.18 -3.18 -5.58
C ARG A 36 14.90 -1.91 -4.78
N ARG A 37 13.63 -1.61 -4.50
CA ARG A 37 13.24 -0.46 -3.67
C ARG A 37 13.71 -0.66 -2.23
N TYR A 38 13.33 -1.78 -1.60
CA TYR A 38 13.63 -2.03 -0.19
C TYR A 38 15.11 -2.28 0.08
N GLN A 39 15.87 -2.80 -0.89
CA GLN A 39 17.33 -2.91 -0.78
C GLN A 39 18.04 -1.55 -0.88
N LYS A 40 17.43 -0.55 -1.53
CA LYS A 40 18.01 0.79 -1.66
C LYS A 40 17.72 1.67 -0.44
N SER A 41 16.55 1.49 0.17
CA SER A 41 16.14 2.21 1.38
C SER A 41 16.53 1.46 2.64
N THR A 42 16.59 2.17 3.77
CA THR A 42 16.74 1.59 5.10
C THR A 42 15.52 1.91 5.98
N GLU A 43 14.35 2.04 5.35
CA GLU A 43 13.10 2.27 6.08
C GLU A 43 12.67 1.01 6.84
N LEU A 44 12.16 1.18 8.06
CA LEU A 44 11.61 0.07 8.84
C LEU A 44 10.37 -0.47 8.14
N LEU A 45 10.33 -1.79 7.96
CA LEU A 45 9.25 -2.46 7.23
C LEU A 45 8.05 -2.74 8.13
N ILE A 46 8.29 -2.94 9.43
CA ILE A 46 7.25 -3.18 10.43
C ILE A 46 6.78 -1.84 11.00
N ARG A 47 5.46 -1.71 11.20
CA ARG A 47 4.88 -0.49 11.76
C ARG A 47 5.28 -0.30 13.22
N LYS A 48 5.67 0.93 13.59
CA LYS A 48 6.18 1.25 14.94
C LYS A 48 5.20 0.96 16.09
N LEU A 49 3.92 1.31 15.94
CA LEU A 49 2.92 1.14 17.00
C LEU A 49 2.66 -0.33 17.39
N PRO A 50 2.36 -1.26 16.44
CA PRO A 50 2.19 -2.66 16.80
C PRO A 50 3.47 -3.29 17.34
N PHE A 51 4.65 -2.96 16.80
CA PHE A 51 5.93 -3.43 17.35
C PHE A 51 6.12 -2.97 18.80
N GLN A 52 5.84 -1.70 19.10
CA GLN A 52 5.93 -1.18 20.46
C GLN A 52 4.97 -1.87 21.43
N ARG A 53 3.75 -2.21 20.99
CA ARG A 53 2.79 -2.97 21.81
C ARG A 53 3.33 -4.36 22.13
N LEU A 54 3.80 -5.08 21.11
CA LEU A 54 4.40 -6.40 21.27
C LEU A 54 5.58 -6.41 22.26
N VAL A 55 6.48 -5.42 22.15
CA VAL A 55 7.61 -5.29 23.09
C VAL A 55 7.13 -5.13 24.54
N ARG A 56 6.05 -4.36 24.76
CA ARG A 56 5.50 -4.15 26.10
C ARG A 56 4.78 -5.39 26.62
N ASP A 57 4.03 -6.07 25.75
CA ASP A 57 3.30 -7.29 26.10
C ASP A 57 4.30 -8.37 26.57
N ILE A 58 5.38 -8.59 25.81
CA ILE A 58 6.44 -9.54 26.19
C ILE A 58 7.14 -9.10 27.48
N ALA A 59 7.48 -7.81 27.62
CA ALA A 59 8.18 -7.32 28.81
C ALA A 59 7.36 -7.45 30.10
N GLN A 60 6.04 -7.32 30.00
CA GLN A 60 5.12 -7.45 31.12
C GLN A 60 5.13 -8.87 31.72
N GLU A 61 5.44 -9.89 30.92
CA GLU A 61 5.59 -11.28 31.40
C GLU A 61 6.80 -11.45 32.33
N PHE A 62 7.85 -10.64 32.15
CA PHE A 62 9.06 -10.71 32.97
C PHE A 62 9.00 -9.80 34.21
N LYS A 63 8.52 -8.57 34.02
CA LYS A 63 8.42 -7.60 35.11
C LYS A 63 7.32 -6.59 34.83
N THR A 64 6.41 -6.44 35.78
CA THR A 64 5.33 -5.46 35.72
C THR A 64 5.88 -4.03 35.88
N ASP A 65 5.19 -3.06 35.29
CA ASP A 65 5.45 -1.61 35.44
C ASP A 65 6.80 -1.11 34.88
N LEU A 66 7.33 -1.81 33.87
CA LEU A 66 8.52 -1.36 33.15
C LEU A 66 8.23 -0.14 32.25
N ARG A 67 9.10 0.87 32.35
CA ARG A 67 9.11 2.04 31.45
C ARG A 67 10.22 1.89 30.43
N PHE A 68 9.87 2.09 29.17
CA PHE A 68 10.81 2.05 28.06
C PHE A 68 11.16 3.46 27.60
N GLN A 69 12.44 3.69 27.36
CA GLN A 69 12.91 4.84 26.60
C GLN A 69 12.54 4.67 25.12
N SER A 70 12.21 5.76 24.42
CA SER A 70 11.86 5.72 23.00
C SER A 70 13.00 5.19 22.11
N SER A 71 14.25 5.50 22.45
CA SER A 71 15.44 4.98 21.78
C SER A 71 15.63 3.47 21.99
N ALA A 72 15.32 2.95 23.18
CA ALA A 72 15.42 1.52 23.47
C ALA A 72 14.44 0.70 22.61
N VAL A 73 13.18 1.15 22.50
CA VAL A 73 12.20 0.50 21.62
C VAL A 73 12.64 0.58 20.15
N SER A 74 13.23 1.71 19.74
CA SER A 74 13.73 1.88 18.38
C SER A 74 14.93 0.97 18.09
N ALA A 75 15.84 0.79 19.04
CA ALA A 75 17.01 -0.07 18.92
C ALA A 75 16.59 -1.56 18.83
N LEU A 76 15.65 -1.99 19.67
CA LEU A 76 15.07 -3.33 19.58
C LEU A 76 14.46 -3.58 18.20
N HIS A 77 13.74 -2.59 17.66
CA HIS A 77 13.11 -2.69 16.35
C HIS A 77 14.13 -2.88 15.22
N VAL A 78 15.16 -2.03 15.19
CA VAL A 78 16.24 -2.12 14.20
C VAL A 78 16.95 -3.47 14.32
N ALA A 79 17.24 -3.92 15.55
CA ALA A 79 17.91 -5.21 15.77
C ALA A 79 17.05 -6.40 15.30
N SER A 80 15.74 -6.36 15.54
CA SER A 80 14.82 -7.41 15.10
C SER A 80 14.62 -7.46 13.58
N GLU A 81 14.66 -6.32 12.87
CA GLU A 81 14.57 -6.32 11.41
C GLU A 81 15.91 -6.65 10.72
N ALA A 82 17.02 -6.48 11.43
CA ALA A 82 18.35 -6.81 10.91
C ALA A 82 18.76 -8.29 11.12
N TYR A 83 18.05 -9.01 12.00
CA TYR A 83 18.27 -10.42 12.30
C TYR A 83 17.54 -11.32 11.29
#